data_AF-A0A4R5EXP9-F1
#
_entry.id   AF-A0A4R5EXP9-F1
#
_cell.length_a   1.000
_cell.length_b   1.000
_cell.length_c   1.000
_cell.angle_alpha   90.00
_cell.angle_beta   90.00
_cell.angle_gamma   90.00
#
_symmetry.space_group_name_H-M   'P 1'
#
loop_
_entity.id
_entity.type
_entity.pdbx_description
1 polymer ?
#
loop_
_entity_poly.entity_id
_entity_poly.type
_entity_poly.pdbx_seq_one_letter_code
_entity_poly.pdbx_strand_id
1 'polypeptide(L)'
;MDDKIKTTAEAHEDAVLPRVHEVHCDPKAKPRMEGLRAGGSKPVSDKSPARWAYERIILYIRNFEEQLDNAHEVAMGFTGGDAGVLRIEGIGYYDPDIITFYGGDGTGGRTQLIQHVSQLNVMLRAMPKPQPDRPPTRIGFRLAADLDEELAAEPGADSGAEPGED
;
A
#
# COMPACT_ATOMS: atom_id res chain seq x y z
N MET A 1 -28.66 -36.02 10.38
CA MET A 1 -28.24 -34.72 9.83
C MET A 1 -27.65 -33.93 10.99
N ASP A 2 -26.32 -33.84 11.07
CA ASP A 2 -25.65 -32.95 12.02
C ASP A 2 -25.71 -31.54 11.44
N ASP A 3 -26.66 -30.76 11.93
CA ASP A 3 -26.74 -29.34 11.65
C ASP A 3 -25.66 -28.66 12.51
N LYS A 4 -24.44 -28.55 11.96
CA LYS A 4 -23.36 -27.78 12.58
C LYS A 4 -23.79 -26.31 12.58
N ILE A 5 -24.37 -25.88 13.70
CA ILE A 5 -24.59 -24.47 13.99
C ILE A 5 -23.21 -23.83 14.09
N LYS A 6 -22.79 -23.18 13.00
CA LYS A 6 -21.63 -22.29 13.02
C LYS A 6 -21.93 -21.17 14.01
N THR A 7 -21.06 -20.99 14.98
CA THR A 7 -21.20 -19.93 15.98
C THR A 7 -20.92 -18.58 15.31
N THR A 8 -21.49 -17.49 15.83
CA THR A 8 -21.19 -16.14 15.34
C THR A 8 -19.69 -15.81 15.41
N ALA A 9 -18.93 -16.46 16.29
CA ALA A 9 -17.47 -16.39 16.34
C ALA A 9 -16.81 -16.95 15.06
N GLU A 10 -17.23 -18.12 14.55
CA GLU A 10 -16.71 -18.70 13.30
C GLU A 10 -17.11 -17.90 12.05
N ALA A 11 -18.17 -17.08 12.12
CA ALA A 11 -18.54 -16.13 11.07
C ALA A 11 -17.77 -14.80 11.15
N HIS A 12 -17.20 -14.48 12.32
CA HIS A 12 -16.34 -13.31 12.55
C HIS A 12 -14.84 -13.63 12.39
N GLU A 13 -14.42 -14.89 12.59
CA GLU A 13 -13.04 -15.37 12.32
C GLU A 13 -12.70 -15.39 10.82
N ASP A 14 -13.71 -15.52 9.95
CA ASP A 14 -13.64 -15.22 8.51
C ASP A 14 -13.61 -13.69 8.24
N ALA A 15 -12.98 -12.92 9.12
CA ALA A 15 -12.66 -11.51 8.90
C ALA A 15 -11.89 -11.41 7.58
N VAL A 16 -12.61 -11.01 6.53
CA VAL A 16 -12.31 -11.29 5.13
C VAL A 16 -10.84 -11.01 4.83
N LEU A 17 -10.05 -12.09 4.69
CA LEU A 17 -8.69 -11.97 4.20
C LEU A 17 -8.74 -11.21 2.87
N PRO A 18 -7.93 -10.15 2.72
CA PRO A 18 -7.88 -9.36 1.49
C PRO A 18 -7.68 -10.27 0.29
N ARG A 19 -8.65 -10.29 -0.61
CA ARG A 19 -8.52 -11.02 -1.87
C ARG A 19 -7.95 -10.08 -2.91
N VAL A 20 -6.77 -10.41 -3.41
CA VAL A 20 -6.19 -9.79 -4.59
C VAL A 20 -6.59 -10.63 -5.81
N HIS A 21 -7.11 -9.98 -6.84
CA HIS A 21 -7.41 -10.62 -8.12
C HIS A 21 -7.08 -9.65 -9.25
N GLU A 22 -6.38 -10.14 -10.26
CA GLU A 22 -6.06 -9.39 -11.46
C GLU A 22 -6.06 -10.32 -12.67
N VAL A 23 -6.34 -9.73 -13.84
CA VAL A 23 -6.31 -10.42 -15.14
C VAL A 23 -5.63 -9.48 -16.13
N HIS A 24 -4.76 -10.04 -16.96
CA HIS A 24 -4.00 -9.29 -17.97
C HIS A 24 -4.34 -9.77 -19.38
N CYS A 25 -4.21 -8.89 -20.36
CA CYS A 25 -4.46 -9.24 -21.77
C CYS A 25 -3.49 -10.32 -22.29
N ASP A 26 -2.22 -10.25 -21.85
CA ASP A 26 -1.28 -11.34 -22.09
C ASP A 26 -1.49 -12.42 -21.02
N PRO A 27 -1.95 -13.63 -21.39
CA PRO A 27 -2.16 -14.72 -20.43
C PRO A 27 -0.85 -15.22 -19.78
N LYS A 28 0.32 -14.83 -20.31
CA LYS A 28 1.64 -15.13 -19.74
C LYS A 28 2.20 -13.99 -18.89
N ALA A 29 1.51 -12.85 -18.80
CA ALA A 29 1.93 -11.79 -17.92
C ALA A 29 1.95 -12.32 -16.49
N LYS A 30 3.07 -12.08 -15.79
CA LYS A 30 3.13 -12.36 -14.37
C LYS A 30 2.10 -11.46 -13.65
N PRO A 31 1.29 -12.01 -12.73
CA PRO A 31 0.40 -11.16 -11.95
C PRO A 31 1.25 -10.14 -11.19
N ARG A 32 0.91 -8.86 -11.34
CA ARG A 32 1.66 -7.72 -10.80
C ARG A 32 1.37 -7.48 -9.33
N MET A 33 0.43 -8.23 -8.78
CA MET A 33 -0.03 -8.19 -7.41
C MET A 33 0.11 -9.57 -6.74
N GLU A 34 0.72 -10.55 -7.43
CA GLU A 34 1.09 -11.84 -6.85
C GLU A 34 2.10 -11.59 -5.72
N GLY A 35 1.80 -12.09 -4.51
CA GLY A 35 2.63 -11.83 -3.34
C GLY A 35 2.30 -10.54 -2.58
N LEU A 36 1.26 -9.78 -2.97
CA LEU A 36 0.61 -8.87 -2.02
C LEU A 36 0.01 -9.71 -0.88
N ARG A 37 0.81 -9.97 0.15
CA ARG A 37 0.25 -10.12 1.48
C ARG A 37 -0.17 -8.70 1.86
N ALA A 38 -1.38 -8.32 1.46
CA ALA A 38 -1.90 -7.01 1.73
C ALA A 38 -1.91 -6.83 3.25
N GLY A 39 -0.90 -6.11 3.76
CA GLY A 39 -0.81 -5.64 5.12
C GLY A 39 -0.97 -6.71 6.19
N GLY A 40 0.14 -7.31 6.62
CA GLY A 40 0.24 -7.87 7.97
C GLY A 40 -0.67 -9.04 8.32
N SER A 41 -0.40 -9.61 9.48
CA SER A 41 -1.15 -10.69 10.12
C SER A 41 -2.50 -10.25 10.71
N LYS A 42 -2.82 -8.95 10.68
CA LYS A 42 -4.06 -8.41 11.28
C LYS A 42 -5.23 -8.42 10.29
N PRO A 43 -6.44 -8.78 10.77
CA PRO A 43 -7.68 -8.60 10.02
C PRO A 43 -7.84 -7.18 9.48
N VAL A 44 -8.46 -7.04 8.30
CA VAL A 44 -8.78 -5.74 7.69
C VAL A 44 -9.63 -4.87 8.61
N SER A 45 -10.45 -5.50 9.46
CA SER A 45 -11.32 -4.83 10.45
C SER A 45 -10.55 -3.98 11.45
N ASP A 46 -9.28 -4.28 11.68
CA ASP A 46 -8.47 -3.62 12.72
C ASP A 46 -7.69 -2.42 12.17
N LYS A 47 -7.86 -2.12 10.88
CA LYS A 47 -7.16 -1.05 10.17
C LYS A 47 -8.10 0.07 9.82
N SER A 48 -7.63 1.30 9.99
CA SER A 48 -8.33 2.44 9.42
C SER A 48 -8.34 2.36 7.88
N PRO A 49 -9.32 2.99 7.21
CA PRO A 49 -9.31 3.16 5.77
C PRO A 49 -7.99 3.74 5.23
N ALA A 50 -7.39 4.72 5.93
CA ALA A 50 -6.13 5.34 5.55
C ALA A 50 -4.95 4.36 5.64
N ARG A 51 -4.76 3.69 6.79
CA ARG A 51 -3.72 2.68 6.95
C ARG A 51 -3.85 1.59 5.89
N TRP A 52 -5.09 1.15 5.65
CA TRP A 52 -5.37 0.14 4.64
C TRP A 52 -4.98 0.60 3.23
N ALA A 53 -5.29 1.85 2.86
CA ALA A 53 -4.90 2.40 1.56
C ALA A 53 -3.38 2.60 1.43
N TYR A 54 -2.72 3.11 2.47
CA TYR A 54 -1.29 3.33 2.54
C TYR A 54 -0.48 2.07 2.20
N GLU A 55 -0.77 0.97 2.89
CA GLU A 55 -0.08 -0.31 2.70
C GLU A 55 -0.21 -0.81 1.26
N ARG A 56 -1.41 -0.72 0.67
CA ARG A 56 -1.66 -1.16 -0.71
C ARG A 56 -0.95 -0.27 -1.73
N ILE A 57 -0.94 1.04 -1.54
CA ILE A 57 -0.27 1.99 -2.45
C ILE A 57 1.23 1.72 -2.48
N ILE A 58 1.86 1.44 -1.32
CA ILE A 58 3.28 1.06 -1.24
C ILE A 58 3.57 -0.15 -2.14
N LEU A 59 2.72 -1.18 -2.04
CA LEU A 59 2.88 -2.41 -2.81
C LEU A 59 2.69 -2.16 -4.31
N TYR A 60 1.72 -1.33 -4.70
CA TYR A 60 1.57 -0.89 -6.10
C TYR A 60 2.81 -0.14 -6.60
N ILE A 61 3.40 0.76 -5.80
CA ILE A 61 4.59 1.53 -6.19
C ILE A 61 5.79 0.61 -6.35
N ARG A 62 6.04 -0.28 -5.40
CA ARG A 62 7.11 -1.28 -5.48
C ARG A 62 6.98 -2.11 -6.76
N ASN A 63 5.81 -2.68 -7.01
CA ASN A 63 5.60 -3.57 -8.15
C ASN A 63 5.66 -2.82 -9.49
N PHE A 64 5.29 -1.54 -9.50
CA PHE A 64 5.49 -0.66 -10.65
C PHE A 64 6.98 -0.40 -10.89
N GLU A 65 7.75 -0.07 -9.84
CA GLU A 65 9.18 0.18 -9.92
C GLU A 65 10.00 -1.06 -10.32
N GLU A 66 9.58 -2.27 -9.91
CA GLU A 66 10.18 -3.55 -10.33
C GLU A 66 10.18 -3.74 -11.86
N GLN A 67 9.28 -3.05 -12.57
CA GLN A 67 9.14 -3.13 -14.03
C GLN A 67 9.87 -2.00 -14.77
N LEU A 68 10.47 -1.04 -14.06
CA LEU A 68 11.10 0.11 -14.68
C LEU A 68 12.57 -0.15 -15.07
N ASP A 69 12.96 0.41 -16.20
CA ASP A 69 14.36 0.48 -16.62
C ASP A 69 15.17 1.49 -15.76
N ASN A 70 16.49 1.55 -15.98
CA ASN A 70 17.38 2.44 -15.25
C ASN A 70 17.37 3.92 -15.70
N ALA A 71 16.51 4.28 -16.66
CA ALA A 71 16.35 5.64 -17.15
C ALA A 71 15.13 6.33 -16.52
N HIS A 72 14.18 5.57 -15.99
CA HIS A 72 12.93 6.08 -15.43
C HIS A 72 12.80 5.89 -13.93
N GLU A 73 12.09 6.80 -13.29
CA GLU A 73 11.64 6.74 -11.90
C GLU A 73 10.12 6.86 -11.84
N VAL A 74 9.52 6.46 -10.72
CA VAL A 74 8.08 6.58 -10.51
C VAL A 74 7.70 8.03 -10.21
N ALA A 75 6.56 8.45 -10.76
CA ALA A 75 5.89 9.68 -10.39
C ALA A 75 4.38 9.44 -10.30
N MET A 76 3.71 10.24 -9.48
CA MET A 76 2.27 10.24 -9.32
C MET A 76 1.65 11.32 -10.20
N GLY A 77 0.68 10.95 -11.03
CA GLY A 77 -0.21 11.90 -11.67
C GLY A 77 -1.49 12.07 -10.87
N PHE A 78 -1.92 13.33 -10.71
CA PHE A 78 -3.17 13.65 -10.04
C PHE A 78 -4.32 13.65 -11.06
N THR A 79 -5.31 12.80 -10.86
CA THR A 79 -6.53 12.81 -11.68
C THR A 79 -7.52 13.78 -11.03
N GLY A 80 -7.73 14.96 -11.62
CA GLY A 80 -8.77 15.90 -11.17
C GLY A 80 -8.35 17.36 -10.96
N GLY A 81 -7.13 17.78 -11.32
CA GLY A 81 -6.73 19.18 -11.28
C GLY A 81 -5.45 19.48 -12.06
N ASP A 82 -5.12 20.76 -12.22
CA ASP A 82 -3.90 21.26 -12.91
C ASP A 82 -2.59 20.95 -12.15
N ALA A 83 -2.66 20.21 -11.04
CA ALA A 83 -1.56 19.93 -10.12
C ALA A 83 -0.41 19.12 -10.76
N GLY A 84 -0.58 18.62 -11.99
CA GLY A 84 0.49 18.01 -12.77
C GLY A 84 0.96 16.66 -12.21
N VAL A 85 2.27 16.47 -12.20
CA VAL A 85 2.94 15.23 -11.79
C VAL A 85 3.83 15.51 -10.57
N LEU A 86 3.70 14.69 -9.53
CA LEU A 86 4.55 14.69 -8.34
C LEU A 86 5.54 13.53 -8.42
N ARG A 87 6.84 13.81 -8.41
CA ARG A 87 7.85 12.77 -8.24
C ARG A 87 7.82 12.32 -6.78
N ILE A 88 7.45 11.07 -6.52
CA ILE A 88 7.19 10.57 -5.17
C ILE A 88 8.52 10.41 -4.43
N GLU A 89 8.64 11.05 -3.28
CA GLU A 89 9.78 10.93 -2.36
C GLU A 89 9.36 10.31 -1.03
N GLY A 90 8.06 10.30 -0.71
CA GLY A 90 7.52 9.65 0.48
C GLY A 90 6.00 9.62 0.49
N ILE A 91 5.45 8.79 1.37
CA ILE A 91 4.01 8.65 1.62
C ILE A 91 3.81 8.55 3.12
N GLY A 92 2.72 9.09 3.64
CA GLY A 92 2.26 8.85 5.01
C GLY A 92 0.75 8.69 5.06
N TYR A 93 0.25 8.24 6.20
CA TYR A 93 -1.17 8.20 6.52
C TYR A 93 -1.42 8.82 7.88
N TYR A 94 -2.64 9.29 8.10
CA TYR A 94 -3.11 9.72 9.41
C TYR A 94 -4.52 9.19 9.62
N ASP A 95 -4.68 8.39 10.67
CA ASP A 95 -5.94 7.72 10.96
C ASP A 95 -7.06 8.72 11.28
N PRO A 96 -8.30 8.47 10.81
CA PRO A 96 -8.71 7.28 10.10
C PRO A 96 -8.64 7.38 8.56
N ASP A 97 -8.42 8.56 7.98
CA ASP A 97 -8.85 8.83 6.61
C ASP A 97 -7.92 9.67 5.72
N ILE A 98 -6.77 10.15 6.22
CA ILE A 98 -5.86 10.99 5.43
C ILE A 98 -4.69 10.18 4.87
N ILE A 99 -4.38 10.41 3.59
CA ILE A 99 -3.12 10.02 2.94
C ILE A 99 -2.36 11.28 2.54
N THR A 100 -1.05 11.28 2.77
CA THR A 100 -0.15 12.37 2.35
C THR A 100 0.92 11.83 1.41
N PHE A 101 1.13 12.50 0.28
CA PHE A 101 2.23 12.26 -0.64
C PHE A 101 3.24 13.39 -0.56
N TYR A 102 4.51 13.04 -0.43
CA TYR A 102 5.64 13.98 -0.39
C TYR A 102 6.45 13.84 -1.67
N GLY A 103 6.94 14.95 -2.21
CA GLY A 103 7.77 14.90 -3.41
C GLY A 103 8.17 16.24 -3.98
N GLY A 104 8.64 16.20 -5.22
CA GLY A 104 8.94 17.36 -6.03
C GLY A 104 7.98 17.50 -7.22
N ASP A 105 7.58 18.73 -7.54
CA ASP A 105 6.89 19.02 -8.79
C ASP A 105 7.83 18.97 -10.01
N GLY A 106 7.30 19.26 -11.21
CA GLY A 106 8.08 19.28 -12.45
C GLY A 106 9.21 20.32 -12.51
N THR A 107 9.22 21.28 -11.59
CA THR A 107 10.26 22.30 -11.44
C THR A 107 11.27 21.98 -10.32
N GLY A 108 11.04 20.89 -9.57
CA GLY A 108 11.83 20.52 -8.38
C GLY A 108 11.40 21.25 -7.11
N GLY A 109 10.28 21.97 -7.14
CA GLY A 109 9.69 22.59 -5.95
C GLY A 109 9.17 21.52 -5.00
N ARG A 110 9.41 21.69 -3.69
CA ARG A 110 8.86 20.79 -2.67
C ARG A 110 7.34 20.86 -2.70
N THR A 111 6.69 19.72 -2.85
CA THR A 111 5.24 19.61 -2.94
C THR A 111 4.75 18.53 -2.00
N GLN A 112 3.60 18.79 -1.39
CA GLN A 112 2.86 17.82 -0.60
C GLN A 112 1.42 17.78 -1.12
N LEU A 113 0.91 16.59 -1.36
CA LEU A 113 -0.52 16.39 -1.60
C LEU A 113 -1.13 15.66 -0.42
N ILE A 114 -2.14 16.28 0.19
CA ILE A 114 -2.95 15.70 1.25
C ILE A 114 -4.31 15.35 0.63
N GLN A 115 -4.77 14.10 0.80
CA GLN A 115 -6.03 13.60 0.28
C GLN A 115 -6.79 12.83 1.35
N HIS A 116 -8.11 12.99 1.36
CA HIS A 116 -8.98 12.05 2.05
C HIS A 116 -9.07 10.75 1.23
N VAL A 117 -9.04 9.60 1.90
CA VAL A 117 -8.99 8.28 1.28
C VAL A 117 -10.19 7.99 0.37
N SER A 118 -11.36 8.55 0.65
CA SER A 118 -12.55 8.42 -0.21
C SER A 118 -12.45 9.15 -1.55
N GLN A 119 -11.52 10.09 -1.68
CA GLN A 119 -11.27 10.87 -2.90
C GLN A 119 -10.04 10.39 -3.67
N LEU A 120 -9.36 9.36 -3.14
CA LEU A 120 -8.08 8.91 -3.62
C LEU A 120 -8.20 8.31 -5.02
N ASN A 121 -7.48 8.91 -5.96
CA ASN A 121 -7.22 8.36 -7.28
C ASN A 121 -5.72 8.49 -7.56
N VAL A 122 -5.05 7.36 -7.82
CA VAL A 122 -3.59 7.31 -8.01
C VAL A 122 -3.29 6.81 -9.41
N MET A 123 -2.53 7.60 -10.17
CA MET A 123 -1.92 7.18 -11.43
C MET A 123 -0.40 7.14 -11.24
N LEU A 124 0.21 5.97 -11.42
CA LEU A 124 1.67 5.84 -11.45
C LEU A 124 2.17 6.01 -12.89
N ARG A 125 3.20 6.84 -13.08
CA ARG A 125 3.84 7.10 -14.38
C ARG A 125 5.33 6.88 -14.28
N ALA A 126 5.91 6.31 -15.33
CA ALA A 126 7.35 6.27 -15.52
C ALA A 126 7.79 7.63 -16.08
N MET A 127 8.67 8.32 -15.38
CA MET A 127 9.22 9.63 -15.79
C MET A 127 10.73 9.54 -15.89
N PRO A 128 11.38 10.20 -16.87
CA PRO A 128 12.84 10.27 -16.92
C PRO A 128 13.41 10.72 -15.58
N LYS A 129 14.49 10.08 -15.16
CA LYS A 129 15.19 10.45 -13.92
C LYS A 129 15.79 11.87 -14.07
N PRO A 130 15.78 12.69 -13.00
CA PRO A 130 16.21 14.08 -13.07
C PRO A 130 17.73 14.21 -13.26
N GLN A 131 18.50 13.21 -12.80
CA GLN A 131 19.96 13.17 -12.92
C GLN A 131 20.38 11.96 -13.76
N PRO A 132 20.74 12.14 -15.04
CA PRO A 132 21.14 11.06 -15.95
C PRO A 132 22.29 10.19 -15.44
N ASP A 133 23.22 10.77 -14.70
CA ASP A 133 24.43 10.10 -14.22
C ASP A 133 24.26 9.38 -12.87
N ARG A 134 23.11 9.53 -12.21
CA ARG A 134 22.81 8.83 -10.96
C ARG A 134 21.95 7.60 -11.20
N PRO A 135 22.10 6.53 -10.39
CA PRO A 135 21.12 5.45 -10.35
C PRO A 135 19.71 6.01 -10.06
N PRO A 136 18.64 5.42 -10.62
CA PRO A 136 17.28 5.86 -10.33
C PRO A 136 16.97 5.67 -8.84
N THR A 137 16.25 6.63 -8.27
CA THR A 137 15.69 6.49 -6.93
C THR A 137 14.48 5.55 -7.00
N ARG A 138 14.51 4.50 -6.18
CA ARG A 138 13.44 3.49 -6.10
C ARG A 138 12.80 3.52 -4.71
N ILE A 139 11.78 4.37 -4.53
CA ILE A 139 11.20 4.61 -3.21
C ILE A 139 10.31 3.44 -2.76
N GLY A 140 9.69 2.72 -3.69
CA GLY A 140 8.78 1.61 -3.42
C GLY A 140 9.43 0.48 -2.63
N PHE A 141 10.69 0.14 -2.91
CA PHE A 141 11.41 -0.88 -2.15
C PHE A 141 11.73 -0.44 -0.72
N ARG A 142 12.04 0.86 -0.51
CA ARG A 142 12.30 1.40 0.83
C ARG A 142 11.01 1.42 1.65
N LEU A 143 9.92 1.88 1.05
CA LEU A 143 8.59 1.89 1.69
C LEU A 143 8.13 0.47 2.04
N ALA A 144 8.37 -0.51 1.16
CA ALA A 144 8.01 -1.89 1.44
C ALA A 144 8.85 -2.49 2.57
N ALA A 145 10.16 -2.20 2.62
CA ALA A 145 11.02 -2.66 3.72
C ALA A 145 10.60 -2.05 5.07
N ASP A 146 10.31 -0.75 5.11
CA ASP A 146 9.80 -0.07 6.31
C ASP A 146 8.47 -0.68 6.78
N LEU A 147 7.55 -0.96 5.85
CA LEU A 147 6.30 -1.63 6.15
C LEU A 147 6.50 -3.05 6.69
N ASP A 148 7.41 -3.83 6.10
CA ASP A 148 7.73 -5.18 6.58
C ASP A 148 8.33 -5.15 8.00
N GLU A 149 9.17 -4.16 8.32
CA GLU A 149 9.73 -3.93 9.65
C GLU A 149 8.64 -3.53 10.67
N GLU A 150 7.74 -2.61 10.31
CA GLU A 150 6.59 -2.22 11.16
C GLU A 150 5.74 -3.45 11.50
N LEU A 151 5.41 -4.27 10.50
CA LEU A 151 4.62 -5.49 10.67
C LEU A 151 5.33 -6.57 11.50
N ALA A 152 6.66 -6.61 11.48
CA ALA A 152 7.45 -7.53 12.32
C ALA A 152 7.62 -7.04 13.75
N ALA A 153 7.58 -5.72 13.99
CA ALA A 153 7.77 -5.10 15.29
C ALA A 153 6.49 -5.08 16.15
N GLU A 154 5.31 -5.32 15.58
CA GLU A 154 4.07 -5.42 16.35
C GLU A 154 4.05 -6.72 17.18
N PRO A 155 4.14 -6.65 18.53
CA PRO A 155 4.06 -7.85 19.37
C PRO A 155 2.67 -8.48 19.25
N GLY A 156 2.64 -9.81 19.11
CA GLY A 156 1.42 -10.58 18.94
C GLY A 156 0.37 -10.25 20.00
N ALA A 157 -0.82 -9.86 19.54
CA ALA A 157 -2.05 -9.80 20.33
C ALA A 157 -2.57 -11.22 20.61
N ASP A 158 -1.70 -12.09 21.13
CA ASP A 158 -2.08 -13.37 21.73
C ASP A 158 -1.34 -13.53 23.06
N SER A 159 -1.90 -12.89 24.08
CA SER A 159 -1.80 -13.37 25.44
C SER A 159 -3.24 -13.59 25.93
N GLY A 160 -3.83 -14.70 25.49
CA GLY A 160 -4.89 -15.35 26.24
C GLY A 160 -4.39 -15.63 27.66
N ALA A 161 -4.67 -14.72 28.58
CA ALA A 161 -4.64 -14.98 30.00
C ALA A 161 -6.10 -14.89 30.48
N GLU A 162 -6.79 -16.02 30.45
CA GLU A 162 -7.96 -16.20 31.31
C GLU A 162 -7.50 -15.93 32.76
N PRO A 163 -8.14 -15.01 33.49
CA PRO A 163 -7.93 -14.97 34.93
C PRO A 163 -8.60 -16.21 35.49
N GLY A 164 -7.77 -17.11 36.03
CA GLY A 164 -8.20 -18.32 36.70
C GLY A 164 -9.27 -18.02 37.76
N GLU A 165 -10.24 -18.92 37.80
CA GLU A 165 -11.24 -19.05 38.86
C GLU A 165 -10.58 -19.04 40.25
N ASP A 166 -11.16 -18.26 41.17
CA ASP A 166 -11.15 -18.50 42.62
C ASP A 166 -12.57 -18.22 43.16
#